data_AF-A0A3N5T8T6-F1
#
_entry.id   AF-A0A3N5T8T6-F1
#
_cell.length_a   1.000
_cell.length_b   1.000
_cell.length_c   1.000
_cell.angle_alpha   90.00
_cell.angle_beta   90.00
_cell.angle_gamma   90.00
#
_symmetry.space_group_name_H-M   'P 1'
#
loop_
_entity.id
_entity.type
_entity.pdbx_description
1 polymer ?
#
loop_
_entity_poly.entity_id
_entity_poly.type
_entity_poly.pdbx_seq_one_letter_code
_entity_poly.pdbx_strand_id
1 'polypeptide(L)' 'MIYKTNMIIFPEGDEQEIAHSLHINEMVDLNGNPLSLPISSVKIIAFRVNKINTRQTRNEEIREHHLELIPANELQGYVQ' A
#
# COMPACT_ATOMS: atom_id res chain seq x y z
N MET A 1 -17.29 21.00 3.24
CA MET A 1 -17.17 19.53 3.15
C MET A 1 -15.77 19.25 2.68
N ILE A 2 -14.98 18.50 3.45
CA ILE A 2 -13.60 18.14 3.07
C ILE A 2 -13.66 16.74 2.48
N TYR A 3 -13.19 16.58 1.25
CA TYR A 3 -13.09 15.27 0.61
C TYR A 3 -11.85 14.54 1.13
N LYS A 4 -11.99 13.24 1.39
CA LYS A 4 -10.88 12.40 1.84
C LYS A 4 -10.54 11.41 0.76
N THR A 5 -9.29 11.43 0.33
CA THR A 5 -8.79 10.61 -0.77
C THR A 5 -7.62 9.78 -0.24
N ASN A 6 -7.57 8.49 -0.57
CA ASN A 6 -6.45 7.63 -0.22
C ASN A 6 -5.74 7.23 -1.52
N MET A 7 -4.43 7.40 -1.56
CA MET A 7 -3.61 7.06 -2.71
C MET A 7 -2.49 6.12 -2.27
N ILE A 8 -2.16 5.15 -3.11
CA ILE A 8 -0.92 4.39 -3.03
C ILE A 8 0.07 4.97 -4.03
N ILE A 9 1.34 5.03 -3.63
CA ILE A 9 2.43 5.52 -4.48
C ILE A 9 3.44 4.39 -4.62
N PHE A 10 3.58 3.88 -5.84
CA PHE A 10 4.49 2.79 -6.18
C PHE A 10 5.96 3.26 -6.16
N PRO A 11 6.94 2.34 -5.99
CA PRO A 11 8.37 2.67 -5.99
C PRO A 11 8.85 3.44 -7.23
N GLU A 12 8.23 3.18 -8.38
CA GLU A 12 8.47 3.85 -9.66
C GLU A 12 7.90 5.28 -9.74
N GLY A 13 7.08 5.68 -8.78
CA GLY A 13 6.43 7.00 -8.73
C GLY A 13 5.03 7.03 -9.31
N ASP A 14 4.52 5.90 -9.81
CA ASP A 14 3.13 5.78 -10.24
C ASP A 14 2.18 5.91 -9.04
N GLU A 15 1.03 6.53 -9.25
CA GLU A 15 0.04 6.81 -8.22
C GLU A 15 -1.30 6.16 -8.56
N GLN A 16 -1.97 5.59 -7.56
CA GLN A 16 -3.29 4.99 -7.73
C GLN A 16 -4.19 5.31 -6.54
N GLU A 17 -5.44 5.70 -6.80
CA GLU A 17 -6.43 5.91 -5.76
C GLU A 17 -6.99 4.57 -5.25
N ILE A 18 -7.21 4.48 -3.93
CA ILE A 18 -7.82 3.33 -3.27
C ILE A 18 -8.99 3.77 -2.39
N ALA A 19 -9.97 2.90 -2.22
CA ALA A 19 -11.20 3.21 -1.47
C ALA A 19 -11.00 3.21 0.05
N HIS A 20 -9.97 2.53 0.54
CA HIS A 20 -9.68 2.35 1.96
C HIS A 20 -8.35 2.99 2.36
N SER A 21 -8.14 3.20 3.66
CA SER A 21 -6.85 3.60 4.20
C SER A 21 -6.00 2.38 4.54
N LEU A 22 -4.69 2.50 4.40
CA LEU A 22 -3.73 1.45 4.80
C LEU A 22 -2.91 1.91 6.00
N HIS A 23 -2.31 0.96 6.72
CA HIS A 23 -1.39 1.25 7.83
C HIS A 23 0.07 1.02 7.46
N ILE A 24 0.99 1.63 8.22
CA ILE A 24 2.42 1.34 8.12
C ILE A 24 2.67 -0.15 8.35
N ASN A 25 3.57 -0.72 7.56
CA ASN A 25 3.92 -2.14 7.50
C ASN A 25 2.81 -3.08 7.00
N GLU A 26 1.65 -2.56 6.59
CA GLU A 26 0.60 -3.37 5.99
C GLU A 26 1.04 -3.86 4.60
N MET A 27 0.84 -5.15 4.33
CA MET A 27 1.17 -5.75 3.05
C MET A 27 -0.02 -5.74 2.13
N VAL A 28 0.18 -5.33 0.87
CA VAL A 28 -0.88 -5.17 -0.12
C VAL A 28 -0.50 -5.78 -1.46
N ASP A 29 -1.51 -6.12 -2.26
CA ASP A 29 -1.34 -6.49 -3.66
C ASP A 29 -1.11 -5.25 -4.56
N LEU A 30 -0.96 -5.48 -5.88
CA LEU A 30 -0.84 -4.42 -6.88
C LEU A 30 -2.02 -3.43 -6.90
N ASN A 31 -3.19 -3.84 -6.43
CA ASN A 31 -4.40 -3.01 -6.42
C ASN A 31 -4.56 -2.24 -5.09
N GLY A 32 -3.63 -2.41 -4.15
CA GLY A 32 -3.71 -1.83 -2.82
C GLY A 32 -4.63 -2.59 -1.86
N ASN A 33 -5.05 -3.82 -2.19
CA ASN A 33 -5.83 -4.66 -1.28
C ASN A 33 -4.91 -5.32 -0.24
N PRO A 34 -5.25 -5.29 1.06
CA PRO A 34 -4.47 -5.96 2.09
C PRO A 34 -4.36 -7.47 1.84
N LEU A 35 -3.14 -7.99 1.91
CA LEU A 35 -2.88 -9.42 1.81
C LEU A 35 -3.17 -10.09 3.15
N SER A 36 -3.93 -11.18 3.10
CA SER A 36 -4.15 -12.05 4.25
C SER A 36 -2.93 -12.92 4.48
N LEU A 37 -2.43 -12.93 5.73
CA LEU A 37 -1.34 -13.81 6.14
C LEU A 37 -1.90 -15.10 6.79
N PRO A 38 -1.25 -16.26 6.56
CA PRO A 38 -0.10 -16.48 5.68
C PRO A 38 -0.47 -16.40 4.20
N ILE A 39 0.46 -15.94 3.36
CA ILE A 39 0.25 -15.87 1.91
C ILE A 39 0.34 -17.25 1.28
N SER A 40 -0.48 -17.53 0.28
CA SER A 40 -0.55 -18.86 -0.36
C SER A 40 0.65 -19.17 -1.27
N SER A 41 1.41 -18.16 -1.71
CA SER A 41 2.59 -18.34 -2.56
C SER A 41 3.49 -17.12 -2.57
N VAL A 42 4.80 -17.32 -2.78
CA VAL A 42 5.76 -16.25 -3.09
C VAL A 42 5.65 -15.72 -4.53
N LYS A 43 4.86 -16.37 -5.39
CA LYS A 43 4.67 -15.97 -6.79
C LYS A 43 3.62 -14.85 -6.92
N ILE A 44 3.64 -13.90 -6.01
CA ILE A 44 2.76 -12.73 -6.00
C ILE A 44 3.61 -11.47 -5.99
N ILE A 45 3.08 -10.39 -6.57
CA ILE A 45 3.66 -9.05 -6.40
C ILE A 45 2.99 -8.48 -5.15
N ALA A 46 3.79 -8.31 -4.10
CA ALA A 46 3.35 -7.78 -2.83
C ALA A 46 4.16 -6.54 -2.49
N PHE A 47 3.48 -5.52 -1.99
CA PHE A 47 4.08 -4.29 -1.52
C PHE A 47 3.85 -4.14 -0.02
N ARG A 48 4.73 -3.40 0.65
CA ARG A 48 4.53 -2.97 2.04
C ARG A 48 4.41 -1.46 2.09
N VAL A 49 3.51 -0.94 2.92
CA VAL A 49 3.45 0.49 3.19
C VAL A 49 4.62 0.89 4.09
N ASN A 50 5.59 1.62 3.54
CA ASN A 50 6.77 2.05 4.30
C ASN A 50 6.63 3.45 4.90
N LYS A 51 5.74 4.26 4.34
CA LYS A 51 5.54 5.66 4.74
C LYS A 51 4.13 6.11 4.40
N ILE A 52 3.55 6.92 5.27
CA ILE A 52 2.27 7.57 5.04
C ILE A 52 2.47 9.07 5.18
N ASN A 53 2.12 9.82 4.14
CA ASN A 53 2.01 11.28 4.20
C ASN A 53 0.54 11.68 4.16
N THR A 54 0.25 12.85 4.70
CA THR A 54 -1.05 13.48 4.53
C THR A 54 -0.84 14.88 3.97
N ARG A 55 -1.38 15.13 2.79
CA ARG A 55 -1.41 16.44 2.16
C ARG A 55 -2.80 17.02 2.34
N GLN A 56 -2.87 18.18 2.99
CA GLN A 56 -4.11 18.93 3.12
C GLN A 56 -4.11 20.08 2.12
N THR A 57 -5.20 20.22 1.38
CA THR A 57 -5.49 21.37 0.53
C THR A 57 -6.74 22.08 1.07
N ARG A 58 -7.18 23.14 0.39
CA ARG A 58 -8.29 23.99 0.85
C ARG A 58 -9.60 23.22 1.05
N ASN A 59 -9.83 22.14 0.29
CA ASN A 59 -11.08 21.38 0.32
C ASN A 59 -10.88 19.84 0.33
N GLU A 60 -9.63 19.37 0.40
CA GLU A 60 -9.31 17.95 0.28
C GLU A 60 -8.19 17.54 1.23
N GLU A 61 -8.31 16.35 1.79
CA GLU A 61 -7.26 15.66 2.56
C GLU A 61 -6.87 14.39 1.79
N ILE A 62 -5.65 14.37 1.26
CA ILE A 62 -5.09 13.26 0.50
C ILE A 62 -4.11 12.52 1.41
N ARG A 63 -4.36 11.24 1.65
CA ARG A 63 -3.40 10.35 2.32
C ARG A 63 -2.62 9.56 1.28
N GLU A 64 -1.33 9.80 1.23
CA GLU A 64 -0.40 9.14 0.33
C GLU A 64 0.29 7.99 1.09
N HIS A 65 0.07 6.76 0.65
CA HIS A 65 0.65 5.55 1.21
C HIS A 65 1.76 5.09 0.27
N HIS A 66 3.01 5.39 0.64
CA HIS A 66 4.16 4.99 -0.16
C HIS A 66 4.45 3.51 0.03
N LEU A 67 4.59 2.83 -1.10
CA LEU A 67 4.80 1.40 -1.18
C LEU A 67 6.27 1.08 -1.43
N GLU A 68 6.71 -0.03 -0.87
CA GLU A 68 7.96 -0.69 -1.23
C GLU A 68 7.69 -2.11 -1.70
N LEU A 69 8.36 -2.55 -2.76
CA LEU A 69 8.24 -3.92 -3.25
C LEU A 69 8.88 -4.88 -2.25
N ILE A 70 8.13 -5.89 -1.82
CA ILE A 70 8.66 -6.92 -0.94
C ILE A 70 9.38 -7.96 -1.79
N PRO A 71 10.67 -8.23 -1.53
CA PRO A 71 11.42 -9.19 -2.33
C PRO A 71 10.99 -10.63 -2.00
N ALA A 72 11.11 -11.53 -2.98
CA ALA A 72 10.62 -12.89 -2.88
C ALA A 72 11.24 -13.70 -1.72
N ASN A 73 12.49 -13.42 -1.34
CA ASN A 73 13.15 -14.05 -0.19
C ASN A 73 12.52 -13.63 1.14
N GLU A 74 12.04 -12.40 1.26
CA GLU A 74 11.31 -11.92 2.44
C GLU A 74 9.90 -12.52 2.46
N LEU A 75 9.23 -12.62 1.30
CA LEU A 75 7.92 -13.28 1.18
C LEU A 75 7.93 -14.75 1.64
N GLN A 76 9.05 -15.47 1.50
CA GLN A 76 9.16 -16.84 2.01
C GLN A 76 8.90 -16.96 3.52
N GLY A 77 9.19 -15.91 4.29
CA GLY A 77 8.92 -15.88 5.73
C GLY A 77 7.43 -15.82 6.09
N TYR A 78 6.56 -15.53 5.12
CA TYR A 78 5.12 -15.35 5.31
C TYR A 78 4.28 -16.45 4.64
N VAL A 79 4.93 -17.43 4.01
CA VAL A 79 4.27 -18.57 3.35
C VAL A 79 4.14 -19.71 4.35
N GLN A 80 3.01 -20.41 4.31
CA GLN A 80 2.78 -21.62 5.09
C GLN A 80 2.84 -22.88 4.21
#